data_AF-A0A6B3EIE7-F1
#
_entry.id   AF-A0A6B3EIE7-F1
#
_cell.length_a   1.000
_cell.length_b   1.000
_cell.length_c   1.000
_cell.angle_alpha   90.00
_cell.angle_beta   90.00
_cell.angle_gamma   90.00
#
_symmetry.space_group_name_H-M   'P 1'
#
loop_
_entity.id
_entity.type
_entity.pdbx_description
1 polymer ?
#
loop_
_entity_poly.entity_id
_entity_poly.type
_entity_poly.pdbx_seq_one_letter_code
_entity_poly.pdbx_strand_id
1 'polypeptide(L)'
;MATRKGSCDWRFDAGRLCLDLVATGAGRADAPDPLDRPERLAHWLMASGAVPQGTRLTAVDHHWLLLFRQLRTAVDRLLTAQLGGRGAEGALERVNALAAGAPPGV
;
A
#
# COMPACT_ATOMS: atom_id res chain seq x y z
N MET A 1 6.93 31.57 12.53
CA MET A 1 7.00 30.22 11.92
C MET A 1 5.79 29.44 12.40
N ALA A 2 4.75 29.36 11.56
CA ALA A 2 3.49 28.72 11.94
C ALA A 2 3.60 27.20 11.78
N THR A 3 3.42 26.48 12.87
CA THR A 3 3.12 25.05 12.87
C THR A 3 1.73 24.88 12.27
N ARG A 4 1.63 24.36 11.04
CA ARG A 4 0.35 23.89 10.52
C ARG A 4 -0.02 22.60 11.25
N LYS A 5 -0.74 22.73 12.36
CA LYS A 5 -1.60 21.66 12.88
C LYS A 5 -2.78 21.53 11.90
N GLY A 6 -2.57 20.80 10.81
CA GLY A 6 -3.57 20.62 9.75
C GLY A 6 -4.35 19.31 9.91
N SER A 7 -5.58 19.39 10.44
CA SER A 7 -6.68 18.41 10.32
C SER A 7 -6.34 16.91 10.42
N CYS A 8 -6.32 16.35 11.63
CA CYS A 8 -6.94 15.03 11.87
C CYS A 8 -8.35 15.34 12.40
N ASP A 9 -9.43 14.73 11.89
CA ASP A 9 -9.89 13.47 12.51
C ASP A 9 -10.78 12.55 11.61
N TRP A 10 -11.07 12.90 10.34
CA TRP A 10 -12.08 12.15 9.55
C TRP A 10 -11.67 11.76 8.13
N ARG A 11 -10.38 11.77 7.80
CA ARG A 11 -9.94 11.29 6.47
C ARG A 11 -9.63 9.80 6.57
N PHE A 12 -10.29 9.02 5.72
CA PHE A 12 -9.94 7.63 5.49
C PHE A 12 -8.58 7.58 4.78
N ASP A 13 -7.49 7.59 5.55
CA ASP A 13 -6.12 7.64 5.03
C ASP A 13 -5.73 6.37 4.28
N ALA A 14 -6.40 5.25 4.57
CA ALA A 14 -6.22 4.00 3.84
C ALA A 14 -6.47 4.16 2.33
N GLY A 15 -7.39 5.04 1.91
CA GLY A 15 -7.62 5.31 0.49
C GLY A 15 -6.40 5.92 -0.20
N ARG A 16 -5.75 6.90 0.46
CA ARG A 16 -4.51 7.51 -0.05
C ARG A 16 -3.36 6.51 -0.06
N LEU A 17 -3.19 5.74 1.02
CA LEU A 17 -2.14 4.72 1.12
C LEU A 17 -2.26 3.66 0.01
N CYS A 18 -3.48 3.22 -0.31
CA CYS A 18 -3.73 2.29 -1.43
C CYS A 18 -3.34 2.90 -2.78
N LEU A 19 -3.63 4.19 -3.01
CA LEU A 19 -3.24 4.88 -4.24
C LEU A 19 -1.73 5.08 -4.32
N ASP A 20 -1.08 5.46 -3.22
CA ASP A 20 0.38 5.61 -3.13
C ASP A 20 1.08 4.25 -3.39
N LEU A 21 0.49 3.14 -2.95
CA LEU A 21 0.99 1.79 -3.24
C LEU A 21 0.89 1.47 -4.73
N VAL A 22 -0.24 1.74 -5.38
CA VAL A 22 -0.41 1.54 -6.84
C VAL A 22 0.57 2.40 -7.63
N ALA A 23 0.79 3.65 -7.20
CA ALA A 23 1.73 4.56 -7.84
C ALA A 23 3.17 4.02 -7.89
N THR A 24 3.57 3.15 -6.94
CA THR A 24 4.89 2.48 -7.00
C THR A 24 5.06 1.59 -8.22
N GLY A 25 3.97 1.05 -8.79
CA GLY A 25 4.00 0.19 -9.97
C GLY A 25 3.73 0.92 -11.29
N ALA A 26 3.35 2.20 -11.25
CA ALA A 26 2.93 2.98 -12.41
C ALA A 26 4.10 3.57 -13.23
N GLY A 27 5.34 3.15 -12.95
CA GLY A 27 6.54 3.58 -13.67
C GLY A 27 6.56 3.10 -15.13
N ARG A 28 7.58 3.54 -15.89
CA ARG A 28 7.83 3.05 -17.25
C ARG A 28 7.99 1.52 -17.23
N ALA A 29 7.49 0.82 -18.25
CA ALA A 29 7.56 -0.64 -18.35
C ALA A 29 8.99 -1.21 -18.22
N ASP A 30 10.01 -0.42 -18.59
CA ASP A 30 11.43 -0.79 -18.50
C ASP A 30 12.12 -0.36 -17.19
N ALA A 31 11.39 0.26 -16.26
CA ALA A 31 11.95 0.66 -14.98
C ALA A 31 11.91 -0.51 -13.98
N PRO A 32 12.95 -0.69 -13.14
CA PRO A 32 12.94 -1.70 -12.10
C PRO A 32 11.82 -1.43 -11.08
N ASP A 33 11.22 -2.49 -10.56
CA ASP A 33 10.16 -2.38 -9.53
C ASP A 33 10.72 -1.63 -8.30
N PRO A 34 10.16 -0.48 -7.91
CA PRO A 34 10.62 0.26 -6.75
C PRO A 34 10.52 -0.52 -5.43
N LEU A 35 9.68 -1.55 -5.41
CA LEU A 35 9.52 -2.49 -4.30
C LEU A 35 10.12 -3.86 -4.68
N ASP A 36 11.40 -3.87 -5.05
CA ASP A 36 12.15 -5.08 -5.42
C ASP A 36 12.84 -5.77 -4.23
N ARG A 37 13.02 -5.06 -3.11
CA ARG A 37 13.72 -5.54 -1.91
C ARG A 37 12.98 -5.20 -0.61
N PRO A 38 13.14 -6.03 0.44
CA PRO A 38 12.53 -5.77 1.75
C PRO A 38 12.90 -4.40 2.35
N GLU A 39 14.12 -3.92 2.14
CA GLU A 39 14.58 -2.62 2.67
C GLU A 39 13.86 -1.45 1.98
N ARG A 40 13.56 -1.59 0.68
CA ARG A 40 12.78 -0.61 -0.08
C ARG A 40 11.33 -0.58 0.40
N LEU A 41 10.76 -1.75 0.70
CA LEU A 41 9.42 -1.85 1.28
C LEU A 41 9.37 -1.19 2.67
N ALA A 42 10.33 -1.48 3.55
CA ALA A 42 10.42 -0.87 4.87
C ALA A 42 10.53 0.66 4.78
N HIS A 43 11.38 1.17 3.88
CA HIS A 43 11.49 2.60 3.63
C HIS A 43 10.17 3.20 3.13
N TRP A 44 9.48 2.54 2.19
CA TRP A 44 8.19 3.01 1.69
C TRP A 44 7.10 3.03 2.78
N LEU A 45 7.04 2.03 3.66
CA LEU A 45 6.10 1.99 4.79
C LEU A 45 6.28 3.18 5.74
N MET A 46 7.53 3.54 6.02
CA MET A 46 7.87 4.72 6.83
C MET A 46 7.55 6.04 6.12
N ALA A 47 7.89 6.14 4.83
CA ALA A 47 7.71 7.36 4.04
C ALA A 47 6.25 7.66 3.68
N SER A 48 5.43 6.62 3.48
CA SER A 48 4.00 6.73 3.21
C SER A 48 3.17 7.08 4.45
N GLY A 49 3.74 6.93 5.65
CA GLY A 49 3.03 7.10 6.92
C GLY A 49 2.16 5.90 7.30
N ALA A 50 2.35 4.75 6.65
CA ALA A 50 1.65 3.50 6.99
C ALA A 50 2.04 2.98 8.39
N VAL A 51 3.21 3.37 8.89
CA VAL A 51 3.68 3.07 10.24
C VAL A 51 4.14 4.35 10.97
N PRO A 52 3.99 4.42 12.31
CA PRO A 52 4.48 5.56 13.08
C PRO A 52 5.98 5.77 12.89
N GLN A 53 6.41 7.04 12.89
CA GLN A 53 7.83 7.39 12.86
C GLN A 53 8.57 6.78 14.05
N GLY A 54 9.74 6.20 13.81
CA GLY A 54 10.53 5.48 14.82
C GLY A 54 10.13 4.02 15.05
N THR A 55 9.10 3.49 14.37
CA THR A 55 8.75 2.06 14.44
C THR A 55 9.88 1.21 13.87
N ARG A 56 10.40 0.27 14.67
CA ARG A 56 11.43 -0.67 14.20
C ARG A 56 10.79 -1.79 13.40
N LEU A 57 10.94 -1.73 12.08
CA LEU A 57 10.46 -2.75 11.15
C LEU A 57 11.48 -3.90 11.01
N THR A 58 11.58 -4.76 12.02
CA THR A 58 12.54 -5.88 12.02
C THR A 58 12.04 -7.13 11.28
N ALA A 59 10.74 -7.20 10.97
CA ALA A 59 10.08 -8.36 10.37
C ALA A 59 9.77 -8.21 8.87
N VAL A 60 10.18 -7.11 8.22
CA VAL A 60 9.92 -6.91 6.79
C VAL A 60 10.87 -7.79 5.99
N ASP A 61 10.32 -8.81 5.33
CA ASP A 61 11.06 -9.82 4.59
C ASP A 61 10.52 -9.99 3.14
N HIS A 62 11.02 -11.01 2.43
CA HIS A 62 10.58 -11.31 1.06
C HIS A 62 9.12 -11.78 0.99
N HIS A 63 8.57 -12.35 2.06
CA HIS A 63 7.18 -12.75 2.10
C HIS A 63 6.27 -11.51 2.14
N TRP A 64 6.62 -10.52 2.96
CA TRP A 64 5.96 -9.21 2.95
C TRP A 64 6.00 -8.56 1.57
N LEU A 65 7.16 -8.58 0.91
CA LEU A 65 7.31 -8.05 -0.44
C LEU A 65 6.33 -8.67 -1.43
N LEU A 66 6.17 -9.99 -1.37
CA LEU A 66 5.25 -10.73 -2.22
C LEU A 66 3.79 -10.35 -1.94
N LEU A 67 3.40 -10.24 -0.66
CA LEU A 67 2.06 -9.81 -0.26
C LEU A 67 1.75 -8.37 -0.71
N PHE A 68 2.68 -7.43 -0.55
CA PHE A 68 2.49 -6.04 -0.98
C PHE A 68 2.36 -5.92 -2.51
N ARG A 69 3.11 -6.73 -3.28
CA ARG A 69 2.96 -6.78 -4.74
C ARG A 69 1.60 -7.36 -5.16
N GLN A 70 1.14 -8.41 -4.48
CA GLN A 70 -0.20 -8.97 -4.71
C GLN A 70 -1.31 -7.97 -4.38
N LEU A 71 -1.17 -7.25 -3.25
CA LEU A 71 -2.10 -6.19 -2.85
C LEU A 71 -2.12 -5.07 -3.89
N ARG A 72 -0.94 -4.58 -4.31
CA ARG A 72 -0.80 -3.55 -5.34
C ARG A 72 -1.55 -3.93 -6.61
N THR A 73 -1.34 -5.15 -7.12
CA THR A 73 -2.03 -5.63 -8.32
C THR A 73 -3.55 -5.76 -8.12
N ALA A 74 -4.01 -6.22 -6.96
CA ALA A 74 -5.44 -6.33 -6.68
C ALA A 74 -6.12 -4.94 -6.62
N VAL A 75 -5.48 -3.97 -5.96
CA VAL A 75 -5.96 -2.58 -5.87
C VAL A 75 -5.94 -1.92 -7.24
N ASP A 76 -4.87 -2.07 -8.02
CA ASP A 76 -4.78 -1.53 -9.39
C ASP A 76 -5.91 -2.06 -10.30
N ARG A 77 -6.22 -3.36 -10.22
CA ARG A 77 -7.35 -3.96 -10.93
C ARG A 77 -8.70 -3.41 -10.47
N LEU A 78 -8.89 -3.22 -9.17
CA LEU A 78 -10.10 -2.60 -8.62
C LEU A 78 -10.27 -1.18 -9.17
N LEU A 79 -9.23 -0.35 -9.10
CA LEU A 79 -9.26 1.02 -9.60
C LEU A 79 -9.55 1.07 -11.11
N THR A 80 -8.86 0.25 -11.90
CA THR A 80 -9.06 0.17 -13.35
C THR A 80 -10.47 -0.26 -13.71
N ALA A 81 -11.02 -1.26 -13.03
CA ALA A 81 -12.38 -1.74 -13.25
C ALA A 81 -13.43 -0.68 -12.88
N GLN A 82 -13.26 -0.03 -11.71
CA GLN A 82 -14.15 1.04 -11.25
C GLN A 82 -14.15 2.24 -12.21
N LEU A 83 -12.98 2.66 -12.69
CA LEU A 83 -12.86 3.74 -13.68
C LEU A 83 -13.45 3.35 -15.04
N GLY A 84 -13.39 2.07 -15.40
CA GLY A 84 -13.98 1.52 -16.62
C GLY A 84 -15.48 1.16 -16.51
N GLY A 85 -16.11 1.36 -15.35
CA GLY A 85 -17.52 1.00 -15.11
C GLY A 85 -17.80 -0.51 -15.14
N ARG A 86 -16.79 -1.35 -14.87
CA ARG A 86 -16.88 -2.82 -14.89
C ARG A 86 -16.69 -3.39 -13.49
N GLY A 87 -17.20 -4.59 -13.25
CA GLY A 87 -16.89 -5.35 -12.03
C GLY A 87 -15.44 -5.81 -12.00
N ALA A 88 -14.81 -5.72 -10.84
CA ALA A 88 -13.44 -6.20 -10.60
C ALA A 88 -13.46 -7.65 -10.10
N GLU A 89 -13.83 -8.59 -10.98
CA GLU A 89 -14.05 -9.99 -10.62
C GLU A 89 -12.84 -10.59 -9.87
N GLY A 90 -13.03 -11.02 -8.62
CA GLY A 90 -11.99 -11.65 -7.79
C GLY A 90 -10.99 -10.69 -7.14
N ALA A 91 -10.95 -9.41 -7.53
CA ALA A 91 -9.97 -8.46 -7.01
C ALA A 91 -10.35 -7.96 -5.61
N LEU A 92 -11.65 -7.74 -5.36
CA LEU A 92 -12.16 -7.38 -4.05
C LEU A 92 -11.98 -8.54 -3.06
N GLU A 93 -12.29 -9.76 -3.48
CA GLU A 93 -12.09 -10.98 -2.71
C GLU A 93 -10.63 -11.15 -2.33
N ARG A 94 -9.70 -10.84 -3.24
CA ARG A 94 -8.26 -10.90 -2.95
C ARG A 94 -7.81 -9.85 -1.94
N VAL A 95 -8.30 -8.62 -2.02
CA VAL A 95 -8.02 -7.60 -0.99
C VAL A 95 -8.57 -8.04 0.36
N ASN A 96 -9.81 -8.53 0.41
CA ASN A 96 -10.43 -9.02 1.63
C ASN A 96 -9.68 -10.22 2.23
N ALA A 97 -9.20 -11.15 1.39
CA ALA A 97 -8.42 -12.29 1.85
C ALA A 97 -7.07 -11.87 2.47
N LEU A 98 -6.38 -10.89 1.89
CA LEU A 98 -5.15 -10.33 2.44
C LEU A 98 -5.40 -9.59 3.76
N ALA A 99 -6.54 -8.89 3.88
CA ALA A 99 -6.93 -8.15 5.08
C ALA A 99 -7.53 -9.02 6.19
N ALA A 100 -7.88 -10.28 5.92
CA ALA A 100 -8.51 -11.17 6.89
C ALA A 100 -7.57 -11.61 8.04
N GLY A 101 -6.26 -11.46 7.85
CA GLY A 101 -5.27 -11.73 8.89
C GLY A 101 -5.44 -10.81 10.09
N ALA A 102 -5.08 -11.28 11.28
CA ALA A 102 -5.03 -10.43 12.46
C ALA A 102 -4.09 -9.23 12.21
N PRO A 103 -4.48 -8.01 12.61
CA PRO A 103 -3.58 -6.87 12.50
C PRO A 103 -2.31 -7.15 13.30
N PRO A 104 -1.12 -6.73 12.83
CA PRO A 104 0.10 -6.91 13.59
C PRO A 104 -0.04 -6.23 14.95
N GLY A 105 0.18 -6.99 16.02
CA GLY A 105 0.17 -6.45 17.38
C GLY A 105 1.29 -5.42 17.52
N VAL A 106 0.91 -4.19 17.86
CA VAL A 106 1.85 -3.11 18.23
C VAL A 106 2.37 -3.29 19.65
#